data_AF-A0A537WDQ5-F1
#
_entry.id   AF-A0A537WDQ5-F1
#
_cell.length_a   1.000
_cell.length_b   1.000
_cell.length_c   1.000
_cell.angle_alpha   90.00
_cell.angle_beta   90.00
_cell.angle_gamma   90.00
#
_symmetry.space_group_name_H-M   'P 1'
#
loop_
_entity.id
_entity.type
_entity.pdbx_description
1 polymer ?
#
loop_
_entity_poly.entity_id
_entity_poly.type
_entity_poly.pdbx_seq_one_letter_code
_entity_poly.pdbx_strand_id
1 'polypeptide(L)'
;MAPPARRELPDRHLRPGDRLGAVADLVLVTTGSQAADFSTGSMTEAPSPRASGRAWALWERLAQGRTDFGNPDVFFGSARIPDSLWVTFTVTDTGTEFSNQIAALTGSESGRGGLLTLKDSGWVLSLSVFHQPEIIGQPPGTTVWWGYGLYPDRNGDFVGKRMDQCTGAEILEETLRQLRFDKQLDAIMASSICVPCYMPYVNNIWLPRSRGNKPPPVPEGATNLGLIGQYVEVPREIAFTIECSARTAWEAIHRLLKRGPAPPPVYQGQYDPKALFDTLKVFAGIG
;
A
#
# COMPACT_ATOMS: atom_id res chain seq x y z
N MET A 1 -0.88 49.03 4.99
CA MET A 1 -0.74 47.72 4.31
C MET A 1 -2.14 47.26 3.96
N ALA A 2 -2.56 47.42 2.71
CA ALA A 2 -3.94 47.14 2.26
C ALA A 2 -4.10 45.63 1.93
N PRO A 3 -5.28 45.03 2.16
CA PRO A 3 -5.52 43.62 1.84
C PRO A 3 -5.59 43.41 0.31
N PRO A 4 -5.25 42.20 -0.20
CA PRO A 4 -5.28 41.95 -1.63
C PRO A 4 -6.72 41.81 -2.14
N ALA A 5 -6.97 42.41 -3.31
CA ALA A 5 -8.27 42.37 -4.00
C ALA A 5 -8.65 40.94 -4.42
N ARG A 6 -9.90 40.55 -4.16
CA ARG A 6 -10.49 39.32 -4.68
C ARG A 6 -10.59 39.43 -6.20
N ARG A 7 -10.03 38.44 -6.90
CA ARG A 7 -10.14 38.32 -8.36
C ARG A 7 -11.44 37.56 -8.68
N GLU A 8 -12.47 38.28 -9.11
CA GLU A 8 -13.67 37.65 -9.66
C GLU A 8 -13.33 37.01 -11.02
N LEU A 9 -13.71 35.74 -11.18
CA LEU A 9 -13.60 35.02 -12.44
C LEU A 9 -14.72 35.49 -13.39
N PRO A 10 -14.46 35.70 -14.68
CA PRO A 10 -15.47 36.19 -15.60
C PRO A 10 -16.53 35.11 -15.86
N ASP A 11 -17.79 35.51 -15.70
CA ASP A 11 -18.98 34.74 -16.07
C ASP A 11 -18.93 34.39 -17.56
N ARG A 12 -18.59 33.13 -17.86
CA ARG A 12 -18.74 32.59 -19.22
C ARG A 12 -20.22 32.33 -19.48
N HIS A 13 -20.85 33.26 -20.19
CA HIS A 13 -22.15 33.06 -20.82
C HIS A 13 -22.09 31.83 -21.76
N LEU A 14 -22.74 30.75 -21.34
CA LEU A 14 -23.02 29.58 -22.17
C LEU A 14 -24.11 29.93 -23.19
N ARG A 15 -23.89 29.57 -24.46
CA ARG A 15 -24.83 29.83 -25.56
C ARG A 15 -26.07 28.92 -25.43
N PRO A 16 -27.27 29.36 -25.87
CA PRO A 16 -28.46 28.52 -25.86
C PRO A 16 -28.32 27.42 -26.91
N GLY A 17 -28.00 26.20 -26.47
CA GLY A 17 -27.76 25.03 -27.33
C GLY A 17 -26.89 23.95 -26.68
N ASP A 18 -26.03 24.33 -25.72
CA ASP A 18 -25.13 23.40 -25.01
C ASP A 18 -25.77 22.76 -23.77
N ARG A 19 -27.01 22.28 -23.87
CA ARG A 19 -27.55 21.37 -22.84
C ARG A 19 -27.25 19.93 -23.22
N LEU A 20 -25.97 19.57 -23.21
CA LEU A 20 -25.59 18.21 -22.84
C LEU A 20 -26.03 18.05 -21.38
N GLY A 21 -27.09 17.26 -21.15
CA GLY A 21 -27.74 17.10 -19.85
C GLY A 21 -26.72 17.01 -18.73
N ALA A 22 -26.69 18.06 -17.89
CA ALA A 22 -25.80 18.10 -16.76
C ALA A 22 -26.17 16.95 -15.83
N VAL A 23 -25.32 15.93 -15.76
CA VAL A 23 -25.29 15.05 -14.61
C VAL A 23 -24.82 15.95 -13.47
N ALA A 24 -25.74 16.48 -12.67
CA ALA A 24 -25.43 17.58 -11.76
C ALA A 24 -24.35 17.18 -10.74
N ASP A 25 -24.32 15.90 -10.35
CA ASP A 25 -23.34 15.34 -9.43
C ASP A 25 -22.75 14.05 -9.96
N LEU A 26 -21.41 13.96 -9.96
CA LEU A 26 -20.68 12.71 -10.15
C LEU A 26 -20.24 12.17 -8.80
N VAL A 27 -20.40 10.86 -8.61
CA VAL A 27 -19.98 10.13 -7.41
C VAL A 27 -18.83 9.21 -7.77
N LEU A 28 -17.67 9.37 -7.12
CA LEU A 28 -16.53 8.46 -7.25
C LEU A 28 -16.34 7.70 -5.93
N VAL A 29 -16.35 6.37 -5.99
CA VAL A 29 -16.28 5.50 -4.82
C VAL A 29 -15.01 4.66 -4.87
N THR A 30 -14.19 4.74 -3.83
CA THR A 30 -13.11 3.77 -3.63
C THR A 30 -13.68 2.49 -3.01
N THR A 31 -13.61 1.38 -3.74
CA THR A 31 -14.22 0.11 -3.32
C THR A 31 -13.29 -0.66 -2.37
N GLY A 32 -13.38 -0.41 -1.07
CA GLY A 32 -12.57 -1.10 -0.06
C GLY A 32 -11.17 -0.51 0.13
N SER A 33 -10.40 -1.06 1.09
CA SER A 33 -9.05 -0.59 1.42
C SER A 33 -8.17 -1.72 1.95
N GLN A 34 -6.92 -1.78 1.50
CA GLN A 34 -5.90 -2.69 2.07
C GLN A 34 -5.48 -2.30 3.49
N ALA A 35 -5.60 -1.01 3.82
CA ALA A 35 -5.40 -0.47 5.17
C ALA A 35 -6.69 -0.49 5.99
N ALA A 36 -7.69 -1.30 5.60
CA ALA A 36 -8.89 -1.47 6.41
C ALA A 36 -8.54 -2.14 7.75
N ASP A 37 -9.21 -1.69 8.81
CA ASP A 37 -9.21 -2.32 10.13
C ASP A 37 -7.82 -2.56 10.75
N PHE A 38 -6.80 -1.79 10.33
CA PHE A 38 -5.48 -1.87 10.95
C PHE A 38 -5.51 -1.38 12.40
N SER A 39 -4.56 -1.89 13.18
CA SER A 39 -4.32 -1.45 14.56
C SER A 39 -2.83 -1.33 14.81
N THR A 40 -2.44 -0.39 15.66
CA THR A 40 -1.06 -0.21 16.10
C THR A 40 -0.88 -0.70 17.53
N GLY A 41 0.29 -1.23 17.83
CA GLY A 41 0.78 -1.47 19.18
C GLY A 41 1.75 -0.38 19.61
N SER A 42 2.66 -0.74 20.51
CA SER A 42 3.73 0.11 21.01
C SER A 42 4.95 -0.74 21.40
N MET A 43 5.98 -0.14 21.99
CA MET A 43 7.12 -0.90 22.54
C MET A 43 6.69 -1.99 23.55
N THR A 44 5.59 -1.79 24.26
CA THR A 44 5.15 -2.66 25.36
C THR A 44 3.82 -3.34 25.11
N GLU A 45 3.13 -3.03 24.01
CA GLU A 45 1.83 -3.59 23.67
C GLU A 45 1.82 -4.12 22.24
N ALA A 46 1.32 -5.35 22.06
CA ALA A 46 1.09 -5.91 20.75
C ALA A 46 -0.11 -5.23 20.07
N PRO A 47 -0.14 -5.10 18.73
CA PRO A 47 -1.32 -4.64 18.03
C PRO A 47 -2.46 -5.67 18.19
N SER A 48 -3.71 -5.23 18.19
CA SER A 48 -4.88 -6.09 18.41
C SER A 48 -5.88 -6.06 17.26
N PRO A 49 -6.40 -7.22 16.80
CA PRO A 49 -7.41 -7.26 15.74
C PRO A 49 -8.61 -6.36 16.05
N ARG A 50 -9.07 -5.60 15.05
CA ARG A 50 -10.26 -4.74 15.16
C ARG A 50 -11.49 -5.41 14.58
N ALA A 51 -12.66 -4.93 15.01
CA ALA A 51 -13.93 -5.28 14.39
C ALA A 51 -13.92 -4.90 12.90
N SER A 52 -14.39 -5.82 12.06
CA SER A 52 -14.21 -5.73 10.61
C SER A 52 -15.50 -5.39 9.86
N GLY A 53 -15.38 -4.99 8.59
CA GLY A 53 -16.53 -4.79 7.69
C GLY A 53 -16.81 -3.35 7.27
N ARG A 54 -16.34 -2.36 8.03
CA ARG A 54 -16.73 -0.96 7.77
C ARG A 54 -16.15 -0.40 6.46
N ALA A 55 -14.93 -0.79 6.11
CA ALA A 55 -14.22 -0.22 4.97
C ALA A 55 -14.78 -0.61 3.59
N TRP A 56 -15.54 -1.71 3.51
CA TRP A 56 -16.13 -2.19 2.26
C TRP A 56 -17.65 -2.43 2.36
N ALA A 57 -18.29 -2.06 3.48
CA ALA A 57 -19.76 -2.16 3.64
C ALA A 57 -20.55 -1.44 2.53
N LEU A 58 -20.02 -0.32 2.01
CA LEU A 58 -20.62 0.34 0.85
C LEU A 58 -20.54 -0.54 -0.40
N TRP A 59 -19.40 -1.19 -0.63
CA TRP A 59 -19.23 -2.09 -1.77
C TRP A 59 -20.15 -3.31 -1.64
N GLU A 60 -20.29 -3.92 -0.46
CA GLU A 60 -21.27 -5.00 -0.21
C GLU A 60 -22.69 -4.57 -0.58
N ARG A 61 -23.14 -3.41 -0.11
CA ARG A 61 -24.47 -2.88 -0.45
C ARG A 61 -24.62 -2.59 -1.94
N LEU A 62 -23.54 -2.17 -2.60
CA LEU A 62 -23.55 -1.96 -4.04
C LEU A 62 -23.68 -3.30 -4.78
N ALA A 63 -22.96 -4.35 -4.35
CA ALA A 63 -22.97 -5.67 -4.95
C ALA A 63 -24.23 -6.51 -4.68
N GLN A 64 -25.01 -6.17 -3.65
CA GLN A 64 -26.24 -6.89 -3.30
C GLN A 64 -27.22 -6.96 -4.49
N GLY A 65 -27.43 -8.18 -5.00
CA GLY A 65 -28.32 -8.46 -6.13
C GLY A 65 -27.83 -7.95 -7.49
N ARG A 66 -26.58 -7.47 -7.58
CA ARG A 66 -26.03 -6.80 -8.77
C ARG A 66 -24.63 -7.30 -9.12
N THR A 67 -24.55 -8.16 -10.13
CA THR A 67 -23.30 -8.84 -10.52
C THR A 67 -22.28 -7.91 -11.17
N ASP A 68 -22.72 -6.79 -11.74
CA ASP A 68 -21.89 -5.76 -12.38
C ASP A 68 -21.02 -4.98 -11.36
N PHE A 69 -21.35 -5.06 -10.07
CA PHE A 69 -20.57 -4.47 -8.98
C PHE A 69 -19.51 -5.42 -8.39
N GLY A 70 -19.38 -6.64 -8.91
CA GLY A 70 -18.40 -7.61 -8.47
C GLY A 70 -18.73 -8.29 -7.14
N ASN A 71 -17.71 -8.88 -6.50
CA ASN A 71 -17.88 -9.67 -5.28
C ASN A 71 -16.82 -9.29 -4.21
N PRO A 72 -17.17 -8.47 -3.21
CA PRO A 72 -16.26 -8.08 -2.13
C PRO A 72 -15.81 -9.25 -1.25
N ASP A 73 -16.58 -10.34 -1.12
CA ASP A 73 -16.28 -11.49 -0.26
C ASP A 73 -15.05 -12.30 -0.73
N VAL A 74 -14.58 -12.04 -1.95
CA VAL A 74 -13.32 -12.59 -2.46
C VAL A 74 -12.12 -11.91 -1.82
N PHE A 75 -12.25 -10.65 -1.42
CA PHE A 75 -11.15 -9.80 -0.95
C PHE A 75 -11.24 -9.49 0.54
N PHE A 76 -12.43 -9.52 1.12
CA PHE A 76 -12.65 -9.08 2.48
C PHE A 76 -13.40 -10.12 3.31
N GLY A 77 -13.41 -9.92 4.62
CA GLY A 77 -14.01 -10.82 5.59
C GLY A 77 -12.97 -11.63 6.38
N SER A 78 -13.39 -12.12 7.56
CA SER A 78 -12.51 -12.85 8.48
C SER A 78 -11.85 -14.08 7.85
N ALA A 79 -12.56 -14.75 6.94
CA ALA A 79 -12.04 -15.91 6.20
C ALA A 79 -10.86 -15.57 5.27
N ARG A 80 -10.62 -14.29 4.97
CA ARG A 80 -9.51 -13.84 4.10
C ARG A 80 -8.27 -13.43 4.87
N ILE A 81 -8.42 -13.06 6.15
CA ILE A 81 -7.33 -12.56 6.99
C ILE A 81 -6.11 -13.48 7.01
N PRO A 82 -6.23 -14.83 7.16
CA PRO A 82 -5.05 -15.70 7.19
C PRO A 82 -4.16 -15.60 5.95
N ASP A 83 -4.75 -15.32 4.78
CA ASP A 83 -4.05 -15.23 3.50
C ASP A 83 -3.68 -13.78 3.12
N SER A 84 -4.14 -12.78 3.89
CA SER A 84 -3.94 -11.36 3.58
C SER A 84 -3.28 -10.53 4.65
N LEU A 85 -3.04 -11.09 5.84
CA LEU A 85 -2.48 -10.40 7.00
C LEU A 85 -0.96 -10.23 6.86
N TRP A 86 -0.47 -9.00 7.06
CA TRP A 86 0.92 -8.76 7.50
C TRP A 86 0.93 -8.07 8.85
N VAL A 87 2.07 -8.21 9.54
CA VAL A 87 2.48 -7.30 10.59
C VAL A 87 3.63 -6.46 10.04
N THR A 88 3.44 -5.15 10.07
CA THR A 88 4.47 -4.17 9.72
C THR A 88 4.94 -3.48 10.98
N PHE A 89 6.05 -2.77 10.94
CA PHE A 89 6.52 -1.99 12.06
C PHE A 89 7.37 -0.81 11.57
N THR A 90 7.24 0.31 12.27
CA THR A 90 8.05 1.50 12.03
C THR A 90 8.93 1.73 13.24
N VAL A 91 10.21 1.98 13.01
CA VAL A 91 11.17 2.30 14.05
C VAL A 91 11.66 3.72 13.88
N THR A 92 11.60 4.49 14.95
CA THR A 92 12.27 5.78 15.07
C THR A 92 13.42 5.62 16.04
N ASP A 93 14.64 5.86 15.57
CA ASP A 93 15.87 5.75 16.35
C ASP A 93 16.52 7.13 16.51
N THR A 94 16.90 7.50 17.73
CA THR A 94 17.68 8.71 18.03
C THR A 94 19.19 8.44 18.07
N GLY A 95 19.61 7.18 18.00
CA GLY A 95 20.99 6.74 17.97
C GLY A 95 21.53 6.63 16.54
N THR A 96 22.82 6.30 16.43
CA THR A 96 23.51 6.07 15.16
C THR A 96 23.94 4.60 14.99
N GLU A 97 23.83 3.77 16.02
CA GLU A 97 24.33 2.39 16.00
C GLU A 97 23.63 1.55 14.93
N PHE A 98 22.30 1.62 14.83
CA PHE A 98 21.57 0.87 13.82
C PHE A 98 21.95 1.32 12.40
N SER A 99 21.93 2.63 12.14
CA SER A 99 22.20 3.18 10.81
C SER A 99 23.65 2.92 10.36
N ASN A 100 24.61 2.99 11.28
CA ASN A 100 26.00 2.62 11.00
C ASN A 100 26.13 1.13 10.66
N GLN A 101 25.52 0.25 11.45
CA GLN A 101 25.62 -1.19 11.26
C GLN A 101 24.92 -1.67 9.99
N ILE A 102 23.74 -1.13 9.68
CA ILE A 102 23.00 -1.50 8.47
C ILE A 102 23.70 -0.98 7.19
N ALA A 103 24.31 0.20 7.25
CA ALA A 103 25.11 0.73 6.15
C ALA A 103 26.37 -0.12 5.92
N ALA A 104 27.05 -0.53 6.99
CA ALA A 104 28.19 -1.43 6.91
C ALA A 104 27.80 -2.82 6.34
N LEU A 105 26.64 -3.35 6.73
CA LEU A 105 26.14 -4.64 6.25
C LEU A 105 25.77 -4.62 4.76
N THR A 106 25.12 -3.55 4.31
CA THR A 106 24.57 -3.46 2.94
C THR A 106 25.53 -2.77 1.95
N GLY A 107 26.59 -2.14 2.44
CA GLY A 107 27.46 -1.28 1.63
C GLY A 107 26.73 -0.07 1.02
N SER A 108 25.55 0.28 1.56
CA SER A 108 24.65 1.29 1.02
C SER A 108 24.24 2.29 2.08
N GLU A 109 24.20 3.56 1.69
CA GLU A 109 23.63 4.61 2.53
C GLU A 109 22.11 4.45 2.63
N SER A 110 21.54 4.98 3.71
CA SER A 110 20.10 5.09 3.93
C SER A 110 19.38 5.67 2.70
N GLY A 111 18.30 5.02 2.27
CA GLY A 111 17.50 5.41 1.10
C GLY A 111 18.01 4.91 -0.25
N ARG A 112 19.18 4.25 -0.32
CA ARG A 112 19.74 3.73 -1.59
C ARG A 112 19.70 2.21 -1.73
N GLY A 113 19.54 1.47 -0.64
CA GLY A 113 19.63 0.00 -0.63
C GLY A 113 18.37 -0.75 -1.05
N GLY A 114 17.22 -0.08 -1.18
CA GLY A 114 15.94 -0.76 -1.38
C GLY A 114 15.54 -1.63 -0.18
N LEU A 115 14.79 -2.71 -0.43
CA LEU A 115 14.40 -3.67 0.60
C LEU A 115 15.52 -4.69 0.86
N LEU A 116 15.86 -4.88 2.13
CA LEU A 116 16.70 -5.97 2.62
C LEU A 116 15.80 -7.09 3.16
N THR A 117 15.87 -8.29 2.59
CA THR A 117 15.08 -9.45 3.04
C THR A 117 15.96 -10.48 3.75
N LEU A 118 15.58 -10.78 5.00
CA LEU A 118 16.15 -11.85 5.81
C LEU A 118 15.39 -13.15 5.49
N LYS A 119 15.73 -13.75 4.35
CA LYS A 119 14.97 -14.86 3.74
C LYS A 119 14.84 -16.11 4.62
N ASP A 120 15.79 -16.31 5.53
CA ASP A 120 15.87 -17.49 6.38
C ASP A 120 15.26 -17.26 7.77
N SER A 121 14.73 -16.06 8.06
CA SER A 121 14.07 -15.80 9.34
C SER A 121 12.68 -16.44 9.39
N GLY A 122 12.24 -16.86 10.58
CA GLY A 122 10.94 -17.49 10.78
C GLY A 122 9.74 -16.68 10.24
N TRP A 123 9.85 -15.35 10.23
CA TRP A 123 8.83 -14.43 9.70
C TRP A 123 9.04 -14.01 8.24
N VAL A 124 10.18 -14.36 7.63
CA VAL A 124 10.68 -13.81 6.36
C VAL A 124 10.61 -12.28 6.39
N LEU A 125 11.44 -11.71 7.28
CA LEU A 125 11.49 -10.28 7.57
C LEU A 125 12.07 -9.52 6.38
N SER A 126 11.48 -8.37 6.08
CA SER A 126 12.03 -7.41 5.12
C SER A 126 12.06 -6.01 5.71
N LEU A 127 13.15 -5.29 5.48
CA LEU A 127 13.45 -3.98 6.05
C LEU A 127 13.73 -2.96 4.96
N SER A 128 13.31 -1.72 5.17
CA SER A 128 13.63 -0.57 4.32
C SER A 128 14.11 0.56 5.21
N VAL A 129 15.37 0.95 5.01
CA VAL A 129 15.94 2.15 5.64
C VAL A 129 15.75 3.32 4.68
N PHE A 130 14.87 4.24 5.05
CA PHE A 130 14.49 5.35 4.18
C PHE A 130 15.62 6.37 4.03
N HIS A 131 15.49 7.23 3.02
CA HIS A 131 16.28 8.45 2.98
C HIS A 131 15.89 9.33 4.19
N GLN A 132 16.87 9.94 4.85
CA GLN A 132 16.61 10.76 6.03
C GLN A 132 16.76 12.27 5.71
N PRO A 133 15.82 13.12 6.14
CA PRO A 133 14.57 12.79 6.79
C PRO A 133 13.55 12.18 5.81
N GLU A 134 12.74 11.25 6.30
CA GLU A 134 11.63 10.65 5.54
C GLU A 134 10.34 11.48 5.75
N ILE A 135 10.15 12.00 6.96
CA ILE A 135 8.92 12.73 7.35
C ILE A 135 9.19 14.23 7.42
N ILE A 136 8.27 15.04 6.88
CA ILE A 136 8.30 16.50 7.06
C ILE A 136 8.21 16.82 8.56
N GLY A 137 9.23 17.49 9.09
CA GLY A 137 9.31 17.82 10.53
C GLY A 137 9.91 16.70 11.39
N GLN A 138 10.52 15.67 10.79
CA GLN A 138 11.32 14.69 11.51
C GLN A 138 12.43 15.39 12.32
N PRO A 139 12.57 15.12 13.63
CA PRO A 139 13.57 15.78 14.47
C PRO A 139 15.01 15.54 13.96
N PRO A 140 15.90 16.55 14.03
CA PRO A 140 17.30 16.39 13.63
C PRO A 140 17.99 15.26 14.40
N GLY A 141 18.82 14.48 13.72
CA GLY A 141 19.56 13.37 14.32
C GLY A 141 18.73 12.10 14.56
N THR A 142 17.48 12.04 14.09
CA THR A 142 16.67 10.81 14.14
C THR A 142 16.68 10.08 12.80
N THR A 143 16.57 8.75 12.85
CA THR A 143 16.42 7.88 11.68
C THR A 143 15.07 7.17 11.76
N VAL A 144 14.32 7.16 10.66
CA VAL A 144 13.09 6.39 10.51
C VAL A 144 13.31 5.26 9.52
N TRP A 145 12.98 4.04 9.93
CA TRP A 145 13.02 2.88 9.06
C TRP A 145 11.82 1.98 9.32
N TRP A 146 11.53 1.11 8.37
CA TRP A 146 10.31 0.31 8.36
C TRP A 146 10.64 -1.14 8.04
N GLY A 147 9.81 -2.05 8.54
CA GLY A 147 9.89 -3.44 8.19
C GLY A 147 8.54 -4.14 8.25
N TYR A 148 8.52 -5.36 7.75
CA TYR A 148 7.35 -6.25 7.82
C TYR A 148 7.77 -7.72 7.80
N GLY A 149 6.89 -8.58 8.28
CA GLY A 149 7.00 -10.03 8.15
C GLY A 149 5.89 -10.59 7.25
N LEU A 150 6.25 -11.54 6.38
CA LEU A 150 5.31 -12.24 5.50
C LEU A 150 4.57 -13.37 6.21
N TYR A 151 5.11 -13.91 7.31
CA TYR A 151 4.50 -14.97 8.09
C TYR A 151 4.25 -14.54 9.55
N PRO A 152 3.31 -13.61 9.77
CA PRO A 152 3.09 -13.06 11.11
C PRO A 152 2.48 -14.07 12.10
N ASP A 153 1.96 -15.19 11.60
CA ASP A 153 1.40 -16.31 12.35
C ASP A 153 2.46 -17.32 12.84
N ARG A 154 3.73 -17.17 12.45
CA ARG A 154 4.83 -18.04 12.87
C ARG A 154 5.61 -17.47 14.03
N ASN A 155 6.23 -18.33 14.83
CA ASN A 155 7.13 -17.91 15.89
C ASN A 155 8.43 -17.33 15.32
N GLY A 156 8.95 -16.28 15.98
CA GLY A 156 10.30 -15.77 15.71
C GLY A 156 11.36 -16.76 16.20
N ASP A 157 12.56 -16.69 15.62
CA ASP A 157 13.64 -17.63 15.90
C ASP A 157 14.32 -17.34 17.25
N PHE A 158 14.25 -16.09 17.74
CA PHE A 158 14.84 -15.67 19.00
C PHE A 158 13.79 -15.35 20.06
N VAL A 159 12.72 -14.64 19.71
CA VAL A 159 11.65 -14.28 20.66
C VAL A 159 10.72 -15.47 20.94
N GLY A 160 10.63 -16.45 20.04
CA GLY A 160 9.81 -17.66 20.25
C GLY A 160 8.29 -17.41 20.29
N LYS A 161 7.83 -16.25 19.83
CA LYS A 161 6.40 -15.86 19.78
C LYS A 161 5.97 -15.50 18.37
N ARG A 162 4.68 -15.66 18.08
CA ARG A 162 4.08 -15.20 16.83
C ARG A 162 4.23 -13.69 16.65
N MET A 163 4.61 -13.24 15.46
CA MET A 163 4.83 -11.81 15.20
C MET A 163 3.57 -10.97 15.49
N ASP A 164 2.38 -11.48 15.17
CA ASP A 164 1.10 -10.82 15.43
C ASP A 164 0.73 -10.70 16.90
N GLN A 165 1.49 -11.35 17.78
CA GLN A 165 1.35 -11.26 19.23
C GLN A 165 2.52 -10.50 19.87
N CYS A 166 3.50 -10.03 19.09
CA CYS A 166 4.67 -9.33 19.58
C CYS A 166 4.44 -7.84 19.79
N THR A 167 5.05 -7.31 20.85
CA THR A 167 5.23 -5.87 21.06
C THR A 167 6.30 -5.33 20.12
N GLY A 168 6.44 -4.01 20.07
CA GLY A 168 7.52 -3.36 19.33
C GLY A 168 8.90 -3.75 19.84
N ALA A 169 9.09 -3.90 21.16
CA ALA A 169 10.38 -4.29 21.71
C ALA A 169 10.79 -5.69 21.25
N GLU A 170 9.86 -6.64 21.25
CA GLU A 170 10.11 -8.02 20.80
C GLU A 170 10.37 -8.08 19.29
N ILE A 171 9.62 -7.34 18.47
CA ILE A 171 9.86 -7.28 17.02
C ILE A 171 11.23 -6.67 16.71
N LEU A 172 11.61 -5.61 17.43
CA LEU A 172 12.91 -4.98 17.28
C LEU A 172 14.04 -5.92 17.71
N GLU A 173 13.89 -6.62 18.85
CA GLU A 173 14.87 -7.61 19.30
C GLU A 173 15.07 -8.73 18.27
N GLU A 174 13.99 -9.35 17.79
CA GLU A 174 14.06 -10.39 16.75
C GLU A 174 14.80 -9.85 15.52
N THR A 175 14.43 -8.66 15.05
CA THR A 175 15.03 -8.04 13.86
C THR A 175 16.54 -7.83 14.03
N LEU A 176 16.97 -7.29 15.17
CA LEU A 176 18.39 -7.02 15.44
C LEU A 176 19.21 -8.31 15.59
N ARG A 177 18.64 -9.36 16.19
CA ARG A 177 19.30 -10.67 16.30
C ARG A 177 19.38 -11.38 14.94
N GLN A 178 18.37 -11.25 14.10
CA GLN A 178 18.41 -11.75 12.71
C GLN A 178 19.51 -11.05 11.90
N LEU A 179 19.73 -9.75 12.15
CA LEU A 179 20.83 -8.98 11.56
C LEU A 179 22.20 -9.25 12.20
N ARG A 180 22.27 -10.04 13.28
CA ARG A 180 23.49 -10.32 14.07
C ARG A 180 24.09 -9.08 14.73
N PHE A 181 23.24 -8.14 15.15
CA PHE A 181 23.64 -6.90 15.84
C PHE A 181 23.68 -7.07 17.37
N ASP A 182 23.98 -8.28 17.86
CA ASP A 182 23.94 -8.61 19.30
C ASP A 182 24.81 -7.70 20.17
N LYS A 183 25.94 -7.21 19.64
CA LYS A 183 26.83 -6.28 20.37
C LYS A 183 26.24 -4.89 20.57
N GLN A 184 25.39 -4.44 19.66
CA GLN A 184 24.74 -3.12 19.69
C GLN A 184 23.30 -3.20 20.18
N LEU A 185 22.80 -4.40 20.48
CA LEU A 185 21.39 -4.66 20.80
C LEU A 185 20.88 -3.70 21.87
N ASP A 186 21.52 -3.66 23.03
CA ASP A 186 21.08 -2.83 24.17
C ASP A 186 21.08 -1.34 23.82
N ALA A 187 22.09 -0.87 23.07
CA ALA A 187 22.19 0.53 22.67
C ALA A 187 21.08 0.92 21.69
N ILE A 188 20.83 0.08 20.67
CA ILE A 188 19.77 0.31 19.68
C ILE A 188 18.39 0.23 20.34
N MET A 189 18.17 -0.75 21.22
CA MET A 189 16.91 -0.88 21.97
C MET A 189 16.63 0.34 22.85
N ALA A 190 17.66 0.90 23.49
CA ALA A 190 17.52 2.07 24.35
C ALA A 190 17.24 3.37 23.57
N SER A 191 17.71 3.49 22.33
CA SER A 191 17.54 4.68 21.50
C SER A 191 16.35 4.61 20.54
N SER A 192 15.64 3.47 20.48
CA SER A 192 14.59 3.22 19.50
C SER A 192 13.19 3.13 20.09
N ILE A 193 12.21 3.61 19.32
CA ILE A 193 10.80 3.31 19.51
C ILE A 193 10.34 2.51 18.29
N CYS A 194 9.80 1.32 18.52
CA CYS A 194 9.20 0.46 17.51
C CYS A 194 7.67 0.44 17.68
N VAL A 195 6.94 0.80 16.62
CA VAL A 195 5.48 0.79 16.56
C VAL A 195 5.05 -0.31 15.59
N PRO A 196 4.61 -1.48 16.08
CA PRO A 196 4.06 -2.52 15.24
C PRO A 196 2.65 -2.17 14.78
N CYS A 197 2.26 -2.67 13.61
CA CYS A 197 0.97 -2.45 12.98
C CYS A 197 0.44 -3.75 12.37
N TYR A 198 -0.68 -4.22 12.91
CA TYR A 198 -1.41 -5.37 12.39
C TYR A 198 -2.32 -4.90 11.24
N MET A 199 -2.15 -5.49 10.05
CA MET A 199 -2.85 -5.08 8.83
C MET A 199 -3.57 -6.28 8.19
N PRO A 200 -4.85 -6.54 8.52
CA PRO A 200 -5.53 -7.78 8.14
C PRO A 200 -5.73 -7.98 6.64
N TYR A 201 -5.72 -6.89 5.86
CA TYR A 201 -6.11 -6.90 4.45
C TYR A 201 -5.01 -6.37 3.51
N VAL A 202 -3.77 -6.27 3.97
CA VAL A 202 -2.71 -5.66 3.15
C VAL A 202 -2.46 -6.44 1.86
N ASN A 203 -2.54 -7.77 1.90
CA ASN A 203 -2.31 -8.65 0.75
C ASN A 203 -3.55 -9.01 -0.06
N ASN A 204 -4.72 -8.53 0.36
CA ASN A 204 -5.98 -9.10 -0.12
C ASN A 204 -6.25 -8.88 -1.62
N ILE A 205 -5.68 -7.85 -2.22
CA ILE A 205 -5.76 -7.54 -3.66
C ILE A 205 -5.17 -8.65 -4.55
N TRP A 206 -4.30 -9.50 -3.97
CA TRP A 206 -3.63 -10.62 -4.64
C TRP A 206 -4.30 -11.97 -4.38
N LEU A 207 -5.37 -12.01 -3.59
CA LEU A 207 -6.12 -13.24 -3.36
C LEU A 207 -6.63 -13.82 -4.69
N PRO A 208 -6.72 -15.16 -4.80
CA PRO A 208 -7.27 -15.81 -5.97
C PRO A 208 -8.65 -15.24 -6.31
N ARG A 209 -8.82 -14.84 -7.57
CA ARG A 209 -10.07 -14.24 -8.06
C ARG A 209 -10.40 -14.73 -9.46
N SER A 210 -11.67 -14.67 -9.79
CA SER A 210 -12.21 -14.89 -11.12
C SER A 210 -12.55 -13.56 -11.81
N ARG A 211 -12.66 -13.61 -13.15
CA ARG A 211 -13.18 -12.49 -13.92
C ARG A 211 -14.57 -12.10 -13.40
N GLY A 212 -14.80 -10.81 -13.21
CA GLY A 212 -16.05 -10.29 -12.67
C GLY A 212 -16.11 -10.20 -11.14
N ASN A 213 -15.10 -10.67 -10.39
CA ASN A 213 -15.05 -10.37 -8.95
C ASN A 213 -14.71 -8.91 -8.66
N LYS A 214 -14.00 -8.24 -9.59
CA LYS A 214 -13.79 -6.79 -9.57
C LYS A 214 -14.75 -6.12 -10.57
N PRO A 215 -15.46 -5.05 -10.18
CA PRO A 215 -16.29 -4.30 -11.11
C PRO A 215 -15.46 -3.43 -12.06
N PRO A 216 -16.02 -3.01 -13.22
CA PRO A 216 -15.38 -2.03 -14.08
C PRO A 216 -15.39 -0.62 -13.45
N PRO A 217 -14.59 0.34 -13.96
CA PRO A 217 -14.57 1.72 -13.45
C PRO A 217 -15.90 2.45 -13.53
N VAL A 218 -16.77 2.06 -14.48
CA VAL A 218 -18.15 2.54 -14.58
C VAL A 218 -19.02 1.30 -14.81
N PRO A 219 -19.84 0.88 -13.83
CA PRO A 219 -20.79 -0.22 -13.97
C PRO A 219 -21.76 -0.01 -15.14
N GLU A 220 -22.31 -1.10 -15.66
CA GLU A 220 -23.22 -1.03 -16.80
C GLU A 220 -24.49 -0.23 -16.45
N GLY A 221 -24.89 0.70 -17.32
CA GLY A 221 -26.02 1.58 -17.09
C GLY A 221 -25.78 2.73 -16.09
N ALA A 222 -24.63 2.79 -15.41
CA ALA A 222 -24.29 3.91 -14.54
C ALA A 222 -24.04 5.19 -15.36
N THR A 223 -24.72 6.27 -15.01
CA THR A 223 -24.60 7.58 -15.66
C THR A 223 -23.82 8.60 -14.84
N ASN A 224 -23.72 8.38 -13.52
CA ASN A 224 -23.12 9.33 -12.58
C ASN A 224 -22.23 8.69 -11.50
N LEU A 225 -21.98 7.38 -11.58
CA LEU A 225 -21.21 6.63 -10.58
C LEU A 225 -19.96 6.04 -11.22
N GLY A 226 -18.80 6.34 -10.62
CA GLY A 226 -17.51 5.75 -10.95
C GLY A 226 -16.95 4.98 -9.76
N LEU A 227 -16.38 3.81 -10.01
CA LEU A 227 -15.66 3.01 -9.03
C LEU A 227 -14.17 3.16 -9.28
N ILE A 228 -13.39 3.37 -8.23
CA ILE A 228 -11.94 3.63 -8.32
C ILE A 228 -11.15 2.80 -7.30
N GLY A 229 -9.84 2.69 -7.51
CA GLY A 229 -8.91 2.03 -6.61
C GLY A 229 -8.59 0.58 -6.98
N GLN A 230 -7.98 -0.13 -6.04
CA GLN A 230 -7.25 -1.39 -6.28
C GLN A 230 -8.15 -2.61 -6.58
N TYR A 231 -9.45 -2.48 -6.36
CA TYR A 231 -10.44 -3.54 -6.54
C TYR A 231 -11.33 -3.33 -7.76
N VAL A 232 -10.93 -2.42 -8.65
CA VAL A 232 -11.62 -2.13 -9.91
C VAL A 232 -10.85 -2.77 -11.06
N GLU A 233 -11.57 -3.36 -12.00
CA GLU A 233 -11.02 -4.10 -13.12
C GLU A 233 -10.66 -3.15 -14.27
N VAL A 234 -9.37 -2.97 -14.52
CA VAL A 234 -8.85 -2.31 -15.73
C VAL A 234 -7.95 -3.30 -16.46
N PRO A 235 -8.19 -3.57 -17.76
CA PRO A 235 -7.40 -4.54 -18.51
C PRO A 235 -5.91 -4.22 -18.50
N ARG A 236 -5.08 -5.24 -18.24
CA ARG A 236 -3.60 -5.16 -18.22
C ARG A 236 -3.01 -4.28 -17.11
N GLU A 237 -3.84 -3.75 -16.21
CA GLU A 237 -3.38 -3.01 -15.04
C GLU A 237 -3.01 -3.96 -13.89
N ILE A 238 -2.09 -3.55 -13.02
CA ILE A 238 -1.60 -4.35 -11.89
C ILE A 238 -1.94 -3.63 -10.59
N ALA A 239 -2.68 -4.30 -9.70
CA ALA A 239 -2.96 -3.78 -8.36
C ALA A 239 -1.69 -3.75 -7.49
N PHE A 240 -1.73 -2.99 -6.38
CA PHE A 240 -0.61 -2.63 -5.47
C PHE A 240 0.19 -1.39 -5.90
N THR A 241 -0.22 -0.70 -6.96
CA THR A 241 0.49 0.48 -7.48
C THR A 241 -0.33 1.75 -7.30
N ILE A 242 0.34 2.89 -7.13
CA ILE A 242 -0.31 4.21 -7.22
C ILE A 242 -0.92 4.40 -8.62
N GLU A 243 -0.26 3.84 -9.66
CA GLU A 243 -0.74 3.87 -11.04
C GLU A 243 -2.15 3.27 -11.17
N CYS A 244 -2.42 2.11 -10.56
CA CYS A 244 -3.74 1.48 -10.61
C CYS A 244 -4.83 2.39 -10.04
N SER A 245 -4.59 3.03 -8.90
CA SER A 245 -5.51 4.01 -8.31
C SER A 245 -5.75 5.22 -9.22
N ALA A 246 -4.68 5.78 -9.79
CA ALA A 246 -4.79 6.94 -10.69
C ALA A 246 -5.49 6.58 -12.00
N ARG A 247 -5.17 5.42 -12.58
CA ARG A 247 -5.74 4.94 -13.84
C ARG A 247 -7.23 4.62 -13.71
N THR A 248 -7.65 3.92 -12.66
CA THR A 248 -9.07 3.63 -12.42
C THR A 248 -9.89 4.91 -12.26
N ALA A 249 -9.35 5.91 -11.57
CA ALA A 249 -9.96 7.24 -11.49
C ALA A 249 -10.04 7.95 -12.84
N TRP A 250 -8.95 7.92 -13.62
CA TRP A 250 -8.92 8.53 -14.96
C TRP A 250 -9.94 7.86 -15.90
N GLU A 251 -9.98 6.53 -15.93
CA GLU A 251 -10.99 5.76 -16.69
C GLU A 251 -12.42 6.16 -16.31
N ALA A 252 -12.72 6.19 -15.01
CA ALA A 252 -14.05 6.53 -14.52
C ALA A 252 -14.47 7.95 -14.94
N ILE A 253 -13.59 8.94 -14.70
CA ILE A 253 -13.84 10.35 -15.04
C ILE A 253 -14.00 10.52 -16.55
N HIS A 254 -13.12 9.92 -17.36
CA HIS A 254 -13.17 10.01 -18.81
C HIS A 254 -14.49 9.46 -19.37
N ARG A 255 -14.92 8.28 -18.89
CA ARG A 255 -16.16 7.63 -19.34
C ARG A 255 -17.42 8.38 -18.91
N LEU A 256 -17.47 8.89 -17.68
CA LEU A 256 -18.63 9.62 -17.15
C LEU A 256 -18.79 10.99 -17.83
N LEU A 257 -17.70 11.74 -17.97
CA LEU A 257 -17.74 13.08 -18.57
C LEU A 257 -17.72 13.07 -20.09
N LYS A 258 -17.28 11.97 -20.71
CA LYS A 258 -17.04 11.86 -22.16
C LYS A 258 -16.18 13.00 -22.69
N ARG A 259 -15.17 13.40 -21.89
CA ARG A 259 -14.29 14.56 -22.12
C ARG A 259 -12.86 14.23 -21.71
N GLY A 260 -11.93 15.00 -22.26
CA GLY A 260 -10.49 14.83 -22.05
C GLY A 260 -9.93 13.58 -22.73
N PRO A 261 -8.60 13.40 -22.70
CA PRO A 261 -7.96 12.20 -23.22
C PRO A 261 -8.30 10.97 -22.35
N ALA A 262 -8.39 9.81 -22.97
CA ALA A 262 -8.33 8.53 -22.26
C ALA A 262 -6.94 8.35 -21.62
N PRO A 263 -6.81 7.58 -20.53
CA PRO A 263 -5.50 7.26 -19.99
C PRO A 263 -4.64 6.54 -21.05
N PRO A 264 -3.32 6.79 -21.09
CA PRO A 264 -2.44 6.16 -22.06
C PRO A 264 -2.47 4.64 -21.87
N PRO A 265 -2.32 3.83 -22.94
CA PRO A 265 -2.29 2.37 -22.80
C PRO A 265 -1.14 1.94 -21.88
N VAL A 266 -1.37 0.88 -21.10
CA VAL A 266 -0.30 0.26 -20.29
C VAL A 266 0.80 -0.25 -21.22
N TYR A 267 2.05 0.10 -20.95
CA TYR A 267 3.19 -0.41 -21.72
C TYR A 267 3.24 -1.94 -21.64
N GLN A 268 3.45 -2.60 -22.77
CA GLN A 268 3.45 -4.07 -22.88
C GLN A 268 4.84 -4.56 -23.28
N GLY A 269 5.75 -4.60 -22.31
CA GLY A 269 7.15 -5.01 -22.53
C GLY A 269 7.30 -6.39 -23.15
N GLN A 270 6.33 -7.29 -22.97
CA GLN A 270 6.32 -8.61 -23.61
C GLN A 270 6.17 -8.58 -25.14
N TYR A 271 5.80 -7.43 -25.72
CA TYR A 271 5.74 -7.22 -27.17
C TYR A 271 6.86 -6.29 -27.67
N ASP A 272 7.76 -5.84 -26.80
CA ASP A 272 8.91 -5.01 -27.17
C ASP A 272 10.14 -5.92 -27.35
N PRO A 273 10.68 -6.07 -28.59
CA PRO A 273 11.83 -6.93 -28.86
C PRO A 273 13.07 -6.56 -28.04
N LYS A 274 13.26 -5.27 -27.73
CA LYS A 274 14.39 -4.82 -26.92
C LYS A 274 14.23 -5.29 -25.48
N ALA A 275 13.04 -5.10 -24.91
CA ALA A 275 12.73 -5.56 -23.56
C ALA A 275 12.85 -7.09 -23.44
N LEU A 276 12.39 -7.84 -24.45
CA LEU A 276 12.53 -9.30 -24.49
C LEU A 276 14.01 -9.74 -24.57
N PHE A 277 14.81 -9.07 -25.39
CA PHE A 277 16.23 -9.37 -25.51
C PHE A 277 17.00 -9.05 -24.22
N ASP A 278 16.72 -7.91 -23.59
CA ASP A 278 17.31 -7.53 -22.31
C ASP A 278 16.86 -8.50 -21.19
N THR A 279 15.61 -8.97 -21.22
CA THR A 279 15.11 -10.01 -20.30
C THR A 279 15.84 -11.35 -20.52
N LEU A 280 16.03 -11.77 -21.77
CA LEU A 280 16.76 -13.00 -22.10
C LEU A 280 18.20 -12.95 -21.58
N LYS A 281 18.89 -11.81 -21.75
CA LYS A 281 20.24 -11.62 -21.23
C LYS A 281 20.32 -11.86 -19.73
N VAL A 282 19.38 -11.30 -18.96
CA VAL A 282 19.32 -11.50 -17.51
C VAL A 282 19.14 -12.98 -17.18
N PHE A 283 18.18 -13.67 -17.80
CA PHE A 283 17.94 -15.10 -17.52
C PHE A 283 19.08 -16.02 -17.98
N ALA A 284 19.78 -15.65 -19.04
CA ALA A 284 20.93 -16.41 -19.55
C ALA A 284 22.25 -16.05 -18.85
N GLY A 285 22.26 -15.07 -17.94
CA GLY A 285 23.48 -14.59 -17.27
C GLY A 285 24.43 -13.85 -18.22
N ILE A 286 23.92 -13.29 -19.32
CA ILE A 286 24.66 -12.50 -20.29
C ILE A 286 24.55 -11.03 -19.86
N GLY A 287 25.20 -10.69 -18.74
CA GLY A 287 25.24 -9.35 -18.15
C GLY A 287 26.66 -8.82 -18.07
#